data_AF-A0A518CMY8-F1
#
_entry.id   AF-A0A518CMY8-F1
#
_cell.length_a   1.000
_cell.length_b   1.000
_cell.length_c   1.000
_cell.angle_alpha   90.00
_cell.angle_beta   90.00
_cell.angle_gamma   90.00
#
_symmetry.space_group_name_H-M   'P 1'
#
loop_
_entity.id
_entity.type
_entity.pdbx_description
1 polymer ?
#
loop_
_entity_poly.entity_id
_entity_poly.type
_entity_poly.pdbx_seq_one_letter_code
_entity_poly.pdbx_strand_id
1 'polypeptide(L)'
;MKFSNSLSLLDSYFAQVPNEVGFSGAHVLLVVGFGILVFLSLVYIGMPLLILKITRLKKHPEITSFDPNKIPAPLDASLDYFESQEKRLENLEFEYVTDVFIRDMAAASRMLGQLWFHTESCTGLLLIHAYAMNNGNITLTSQSVEFSSSFNNGFLVDTSNTKDFGVFPPHPKKIQHSMFWVQNIEKIYQLHQAICQDVMLNATPVNDLDEKYNGDGIEWIRAGIEKEYNDNLKSGFLKETADGEEYRFSVIGAFILTWKSIFPWKQFRFMKMRSKILSKLRDLNVQLN
;
A
#
# COMPACT_ATOMS: atom_id res chain seq x y z
N MET A 1 -24.69 15.64 -26.48
CA MET A 1 -23.57 16.55 -26.16
C MET A 1 -22.74 16.72 -27.43
N LYS A 2 -22.75 17.89 -28.07
CA LYS A 2 -22.11 18.16 -29.38
C LYS A 2 -20.68 18.69 -29.15
N PHE A 3 -19.66 17.89 -29.44
CA PHE A 3 -18.24 18.28 -29.39
C PHE A 3 -17.73 18.96 -30.69
N SER A 4 -18.60 19.28 -31.65
CA SER A 4 -18.15 19.77 -32.97
C SER A 4 -17.74 21.24 -33.04
N ASN A 5 -17.90 22.02 -31.97
CA ASN A 5 -17.69 23.48 -32.01
C ASN A 5 -16.37 23.95 -31.38
N SER A 6 -15.53 23.07 -30.81
CA SER A 6 -14.24 23.48 -30.22
C SER A 6 -13.08 23.51 -31.21
N LEU A 7 -13.21 22.86 -32.37
CA LEU A 7 -12.15 22.83 -33.39
C LEU A 7 -12.10 24.13 -34.22
N SER A 8 -13.25 24.74 -34.53
CA SER A 8 -13.30 25.97 -35.35
C SER A 8 -12.74 27.22 -34.66
N LEU A 9 -12.68 27.22 -33.32
CA LEU A 9 -12.07 28.31 -32.55
C LEU A 9 -10.54 28.25 -32.53
N LEU A 10 -9.96 27.05 -32.68
CA LEU A 10 -8.50 26.92 -32.81
C LEU A 10 -8.06 27.38 -34.20
N ASP A 11 -8.80 27.01 -35.24
CA ASP A 11 -8.46 27.38 -36.63
C ASP A 11 -8.45 28.90 -36.86
N SER A 12 -9.39 29.64 -36.26
CA SER A 12 -9.43 31.11 -36.38
C SER A 12 -8.34 31.81 -35.58
N TYR A 13 -7.91 31.23 -34.45
CA TYR A 13 -6.82 31.76 -33.63
C TYR A 13 -5.45 31.62 -34.32
N PHE A 14 -5.24 30.52 -35.06
CA PHE A 14 -4.02 30.32 -35.84
C PHE A 14 -3.96 31.18 -37.12
N ALA A 15 -5.11 31.62 -37.65
CA ALA A 15 -5.16 32.44 -38.88
C ALA A 15 -4.76 33.92 -38.68
N GLN A 16 -4.72 34.42 -37.44
CA GLN A 16 -4.40 35.82 -37.14
C GLN A 16 -2.97 36.06 -36.64
N VAL A 17 -2.14 35.02 -36.52
CA VAL A 17 -0.75 35.19 -36.09
C VAL A 17 0.09 35.66 -37.29
N PRO A 18 0.61 36.91 -37.29
CA PRO A 18 1.38 37.43 -38.42
C PRO A 18 2.66 36.60 -38.66
N ASN A 19 2.91 36.26 -39.93
CA ASN A 19 4.06 35.46 -40.40
C ASN A 19 5.44 36.09 -40.17
N GLU A 20 5.55 37.21 -39.44
CA GLU A 20 6.79 37.98 -39.30
C GLU A 20 7.66 37.55 -38.11
N VAL A 21 7.17 36.68 -37.23
CA VAL A 21 8.02 36.07 -36.20
C VAL A 21 8.52 34.72 -36.72
N GLY A 22 9.65 34.76 -37.44
CA GLY A 22 10.31 33.60 -38.05
C GLY A 22 10.87 32.60 -37.04
N PHE A 23 10.03 32.02 -36.17
CA PHE A 23 10.38 30.84 -35.41
C PHE A 23 10.48 29.67 -36.36
N SER A 24 11.71 29.33 -36.77
CA SER A 24 11.93 28.09 -37.51
C SER A 24 11.41 26.91 -36.67
N GLY A 25 10.83 25.89 -37.31
CA GLY A 25 10.27 24.72 -36.59
C GLY A 25 11.26 24.05 -35.62
N ALA A 26 12.56 24.22 -35.85
CA ALA A 26 13.62 23.80 -34.94
C ALA A 26 13.55 24.47 -33.56
N HIS A 27 13.22 25.76 -33.49
CA HIS A 27 13.09 26.47 -32.21
C HIS A 27 11.91 25.94 -31.39
N VAL A 28 10.78 25.63 -32.04
CA VAL A 28 9.61 25.06 -31.36
C VAL A 28 9.94 23.69 -30.78
N LEU A 29 10.60 22.81 -31.56
CA LEU A 29 11.03 21.50 -31.08
C LEU A 29 12.01 21.59 -29.91
N LEU A 30 12.95 22.54 -29.93
CA LEU A 30 13.89 22.75 -28.83
C LEU A 30 13.19 23.23 -27.55
N VAL A 31 12.26 24.18 -27.66
CA VAL A 31 11.50 24.69 -26.50
C VAL A 31 10.63 23.58 -25.90
N VAL A 32 9.94 22.81 -26.73
CA VAL A 32 9.14 21.67 -26.28
C VAL A 32 10.01 20.60 -25.63
N GLY A 33 11.12 20.23 -26.28
CA GLY A 33 12.06 19.24 -25.74
C GLY A 33 12.66 19.65 -24.40
N PHE A 34 13.07 20.93 -24.28
CA PHE A 34 13.56 21.49 -23.02
C PHE A 34 12.47 21.48 -21.94
N GLY A 35 11.24 21.87 -22.27
CA GLY A 35 10.10 21.82 -21.36
C GLY A 35 9.83 20.41 -20.83
N ILE A 36 9.89 19.40 -21.69
CA ILE A 36 9.75 17.99 -21.30
C ILE A 36 10.90 17.58 -20.36
N LEU A 37 12.14 17.95 -20.66
CA LEU A 37 13.30 17.61 -19.83
C LEU A 37 13.21 18.24 -18.42
N VAL A 38 12.81 19.50 -18.34
CA VAL A 38 12.59 20.20 -17.07
C VAL A 38 11.47 19.52 -16.28
N PHE A 39 10.35 19.21 -16.94
CA PHE A 39 9.24 18.51 -16.30
C PHE A 39 9.66 17.13 -15.76
N LEU A 40 10.37 16.33 -16.57
CA LEU A 40 10.87 15.03 -16.14
C LEU A 40 11.86 15.16 -14.98
N SER A 41 12.72 16.19 -14.97
CA SER A 41 13.64 16.44 -13.87
C SER A 41 12.90 16.81 -12.58
N LEU A 42 11.86 17.65 -12.66
CA LEU A 42 11.00 17.97 -11.51
C LEU A 42 10.29 16.74 -10.97
N VAL A 43 9.79 15.85 -11.84
CA VAL A 43 9.09 14.64 -11.41
C VAL A 43 10.07 13.60 -10.84
N TYR A 44 11.19 13.33 -11.51
CA TYR A 44 12.08 12.20 -11.15
C TYR A 44 13.16 12.55 -10.13
N ILE A 45 13.47 13.84 -9.93
CA ILE A 45 14.44 14.33 -8.94
C ILE A 45 13.72 15.19 -7.88
N GLY A 46 12.84 16.10 -8.30
CA GLY A 46 12.12 16.97 -7.38
C GLY A 46 11.18 16.22 -6.43
N MET A 47 10.38 15.27 -6.93
CA MET A 47 9.45 14.52 -6.07
C MET A 47 10.14 13.67 -5.00
N PRO A 48 11.22 12.90 -5.28
CA PRO A 48 11.98 12.23 -4.22
C PRO A 48 12.52 13.18 -3.15
N LEU A 49 13.04 14.34 -3.54
CA LEU A 49 13.53 15.35 -2.61
C LEU A 49 12.40 15.94 -1.76
N LEU A 50 11.22 16.12 -2.35
CA LEU A 50 10.03 16.53 -1.61
C LEU A 50 9.63 15.45 -0.59
N ILE A 51 9.54 14.18 -1.00
CA ILE A 51 9.24 13.04 -0.11
C ILE A 51 10.23 12.96 1.04
N LEU A 52 11.53 13.13 0.77
CA LEU A 52 12.58 13.15 1.78
C LEU A 52 12.35 14.25 2.84
N LYS A 53 11.76 15.38 2.43
CA LYS A 53 11.51 16.54 3.31
C LYS A 53 10.20 16.39 4.10
N ILE A 54 9.14 15.88 3.48
CA ILE A 54 7.80 15.90 4.06
C ILE A 54 7.40 14.60 4.77
N THR A 55 7.96 13.46 4.36
CA THR A 55 7.50 12.18 4.88
C THR A 55 8.29 11.80 6.13
N ARG A 56 7.56 11.71 7.24
CA ARG A 56 8.06 11.24 8.53
C ARG A 56 7.11 10.18 9.06
N LEU A 57 7.69 9.13 9.62
CA LEU A 57 6.99 8.02 10.23
C LEU A 57 7.25 8.08 11.73
N LYS A 58 6.23 8.05 12.57
CA LYS A 58 6.46 7.99 14.02
C LYS A 58 7.06 6.64 14.39
N LYS A 59 8.06 6.64 15.26
CA LYS A 59 8.69 5.40 15.73
C LYS A 59 7.72 4.52 16.54
N HIS A 60 6.91 5.18 17.37
CA HIS A 60 5.87 4.54 18.18
C HIS A 60 4.52 5.19 17.86
N PRO A 61 3.82 4.74 16.79
CA PRO A 61 2.51 5.28 16.48
C PRO A 61 1.51 4.95 17.60
N GLU A 62 0.55 5.84 17.83
CA GLU A 62 -0.57 5.62 18.72
C GLU A 62 -1.52 4.58 18.08
N ILE A 63 -1.45 3.36 18.61
CA ILE A 63 -2.31 2.24 18.24
C ILE A 63 -3.25 1.99 19.42
N THR A 64 -4.54 2.18 19.16
CA THR A 64 -5.61 2.05 20.17
C THR A 64 -6.76 1.23 19.58
N SER A 65 -7.62 0.69 20.43
CA SER A 65 -8.92 0.20 19.97
C SER A 65 -9.86 1.40 19.75
N PHE A 66 -10.77 1.31 18.78
CA PHE A 66 -11.81 2.31 18.58
C PHE A 66 -13.17 1.75 18.99
N ASP A 67 -14.09 2.64 19.37
CA ASP A 67 -15.49 2.30 19.59
C ASP A 67 -16.25 2.54 18.28
N PRO A 68 -16.84 1.51 17.64
CA PRO A 68 -17.59 1.66 16.39
C PRO A 68 -18.69 2.72 16.47
N ASN A 69 -19.27 2.95 17.65
CA ASN A 69 -20.34 3.93 17.85
C ASN A 69 -19.84 5.37 17.97
N LYS A 70 -18.51 5.58 18.04
CA LYS A 70 -17.88 6.91 18.20
C LYS A 70 -17.06 7.33 16.99
N ILE A 71 -17.11 6.58 15.88
CA ILE A 71 -16.37 6.95 14.68
C ILE A 71 -17.03 8.19 14.04
N PRO A 72 -16.26 9.26 13.75
CA PRO A 72 -16.83 10.43 13.11
C PRO A 72 -17.15 10.18 11.62
N ALA A 73 -18.26 10.74 11.15
CA ALA A 73 -18.56 10.80 9.72
C ALA A 73 -17.41 11.47 8.94
N PRO A 74 -17.12 11.05 7.68
CA PRO A 74 -17.85 10.08 6.86
C PRO A 74 -17.25 8.66 6.94
N LEU A 75 -16.66 8.27 8.06
CA LEU A 75 -16.03 6.95 8.20
C LEU A 75 -17.06 5.83 8.44
N ASP A 76 -18.36 6.12 8.43
CA ASP A 76 -19.44 5.12 8.50
C ASP A 76 -19.31 4.08 7.37
N ALA A 77 -18.88 4.49 6.17
CA ALA A 77 -18.62 3.58 5.06
C ALA A 77 -17.50 2.55 5.34
N SER A 78 -16.65 2.80 6.34
CA SER A 78 -15.67 1.81 6.84
C SER A 78 -16.37 0.70 7.61
N LEU A 79 -17.34 1.07 8.43
CA LEU A 79 -18.12 0.14 9.25
C LEU A 79 -18.98 -0.73 8.34
N ASP A 80 -19.66 -0.14 7.36
CA ASP A 80 -20.41 -0.89 6.34
C ASP A 80 -19.51 -1.92 5.62
N TYR A 81 -18.28 -1.52 5.30
CA TYR A 81 -17.31 -2.42 4.68
C TYR A 81 -16.93 -3.56 5.63
N PHE A 82 -16.60 -3.28 6.88
CA PHE A 82 -16.24 -4.29 7.88
C PHE A 82 -17.38 -5.27 8.15
N GLU A 83 -18.58 -4.77 8.40
CA GLU A 83 -19.80 -5.58 8.61
C GLU A 83 -20.07 -6.47 7.38
N SER A 84 -19.87 -5.95 6.16
CA SER A 84 -20.04 -6.76 4.94
C SER A 84 -19.04 -7.91 4.79
N GLN A 85 -17.91 -7.88 5.51
CA GLN A 85 -16.89 -8.94 5.49
C GLN A 85 -17.01 -9.91 6.67
N GLU A 86 -17.58 -9.50 7.79
CA GLU A 86 -17.68 -10.28 9.04
C GLU A 86 -18.23 -11.69 8.80
N LYS A 87 -19.43 -11.82 8.24
CA LYS A 87 -20.03 -13.14 7.96
C LYS A 87 -19.17 -14.01 7.04
N ARG A 88 -18.39 -13.40 6.14
CA ARG A 88 -17.49 -14.14 5.24
C ARG A 88 -16.28 -14.66 5.99
N LEU A 89 -15.74 -13.88 6.94
CA LEU A 89 -14.65 -14.28 7.82
C LEU A 89 -15.08 -15.39 8.79
N GLU A 90 -16.27 -15.27 9.39
CA GLU A 90 -16.84 -16.33 10.23
C GLU A 90 -16.99 -17.65 9.47
N ASN A 91 -17.46 -17.59 8.21
CA ASN A 91 -17.56 -18.78 7.35
C ASN A 91 -16.20 -19.37 6.97
N LEU A 92 -15.12 -18.59 7.09
CA LEU A 92 -13.74 -19.03 6.93
C LEU A 92 -13.09 -19.41 8.28
N GLU A 93 -13.88 -19.52 9.35
CA GLU A 93 -13.41 -19.90 10.69
C GLU A 93 -12.39 -18.92 11.29
N PHE A 94 -12.43 -17.65 10.85
CA PHE A 94 -11.72 -16.57 11.52
C PHE A 94 -12.51 -16.08 12.73
N GLU A 95 -11.82 -15.90 13.84
CA GLU A 95 -12.34 -15.34 15.08
C GLU A 95 -11.94 -13.86 15.18
N TYR A 96 -12.88 -13.02 15.60
CA TYR A 96 -12.60 -11.61 15.85
C TYR A 96 -11.67 -11.45 17.06
N VAL A 97 -10.64 -10.59 16.94
CA VAL A 97 -9.68 -10.32 18.02
C VAL A 97 -9.87 -8.93 18.59
N THR A 98 -9.71 -7.88 17.76
CA THR A 98 -9.81 -6.48 18.23
C THR A 98 -10.01 -5.51 17.08
N ASP A 99 -10.67 -4.40 17.38
CA ASP A 99 -10.66 -3.19 16.58
C ASP A 99 -9.33 -2.46 16.77
N VAL A 100 -8.84 -1.84 15.70
CA VAL A 100 -7.52 -1.19 15.64
C VAL A 100 -7.66 0.18 14.98
N PHE A 101 -7.14 1.20 15.66
CA PHE A 101 -7.01 2.54 15.13
C PHE A 101 -5.57 3.01 15.27
N ILE A 102 -4.95 3.28 14.12
CA ILE A 102 -3.58 3.80 14.02
C ILE A 102 -3.69 5.29 13.66
N ARG A 103 -3.43 6.15 14.64
CA ARG A 103 -3.67 7.59 14.49
C ARG A 103 -2.53 8.31 13.79
N ASP A 104 -1.27 7.88 13.85
CA ASP A 104 -0.19 8.79 13.45
C ASP A 104 1.04 8.08 12.92
N MET A 105 0.81 7.01 12.17
CA MET A 105 1.87 6.32 11.43
C MET A 105 2.62 7.28 10.48
N ALA A 106 1.89 8.18 9.82
CA ALA A 106 2.45 9.28 9.05
C ALA A 106 1.61 10.55 9.25
N ALA A 107 2.19 11.74 9.05
CA ALA A 107 1.58 13.02 9.42
C ALA A 107 0.10 13.18 9.03
N ALA A 108 -0.27 12.77 7.81
CA ALA A 108 -1.64 12.89 7.29
C ALA A 108 -2.41 11.56 7.26
N SER A 109 -1.77 10.41 7.50
CA SER A 109 -2.37 9.09 7.32
C SER A 109 -2.97 8.57 8.62
N ARG A 110 -4.16 7.98 8.51
CA ARG A 110 -4.90 7.32 9.59
C ARG A 110 -5.37 5.96 9.08
N MET A 111 -5.48 4.99 9.97
CA MET A 111 -6.00 3.67 9.60
C MET A 111 -6.98 3.19 10.65
N LEU A 112 -8.17 2.78 10.20
CA LEU A 112 -9.10 1.96 10.96
C LEU A 112 -9.00 0.52 10.47
N GLY A 113 -9.13 -0.44 11.36
CA GLY A 113 -9.13 -1.84 10.97
C GLY A 113 -9.66 -2.78 12.01
N GLN A 114 -9.88 -4.02 11.60
CA GLN A 114 -10.27 -5.12 12.47
C GLN A 114 -9.27 -6.24 12.31
N LEU A 115 -8.75 -6.72 13.43
CA LEU A 115 -7.92 -7.90 13.50
C LEU A 115 -8.79 -9.12 13.73
N TRP A 116 -8.57 -10.12 12.89
CA TRP A 116 -9.17 -11.43 12.94
C TRP A 116 -8.07 -12.49 12.95
N PHE A 117 -8.35 -13.67 13.50
CA PHE A 117 -7.36 -14.73 13.60
C PHE A 117 -7.98 -16.10 13.34
N HIS A 118 -7.31 -16.92 12.55
CA HIS A 118 -7.71 -18.30 12.28
C HIS A 118 -6.80 -19.24 13.06
N THR A 119 -7.32 -19.81 14.14
CA THR A 119 -6.56 -20.58 15.12
C THR A 119 -5.87 -21.80 14.52
N GLU A 120 -6.59 -22.61 13.73
CA GLU A 120 -6.03 -23.85 13.14
C GLU A 120 -4.88 -23.57 12.15
N SER A 121 -4.99 -22.53 11.33
CA SER A 121 -3.96 -22.17 10.34
C SER A 121 -2.89 -21.22 10.88
N CYS A 122 -3.05 -20.71 12.10
CA CYS A 122 -2.20 -19.67 12.70
C CYS A 122 -2.04 -18.46 11.76
N THR A 123 -3.14 -18.01 11.16
CA THR A 123 -3.17 -16.89 10.21
C THR A 123 -3.89 -15.70 10.84
N GLY A 124 -3.19 -14.58 10.92
CA GLY A 124 -3.82 -13.30 11.22
C GLY A 124 -4.37 -12.65 9.96
N LEU A 125 -5.50 -11.95 10.09
CA LEU A 125 -6.10 -11.14 9.04
C LEU A 125 -6.37 -9.73 9.56
N LEU A 126 -5.95 -8.73 8.80
CA LEU A 126 -6.27 -7.33 9.06
C LEU A 126 -7.16 -6.78 7.94
N LEU A 127 -8.41 -6.44 8.27
CA LEU A 127 -9.23 -5.56 7.45
C LEU A 127 -8.80 -4.13 7.71
N ILE A 128 -8.52 -3.35 6.67
CA ILE A 128 -7.96 -2.01 6.79
C ILE A 128 -8.77 -1.04 5.94
N HIS A 129 -9.11 0.10 6.53
CA HIS A 129 -9.46 1.31 5.80
C HIS A 129 -8.46 2.41 6.16
N ALA A 130 -7.54 2.67 5.22
CA ALA A 130 -6.57 3.75 5.32
C ALA A 130 -7.13 5.03 4.70
N TYR A 131 -6.96 6.16 5.38
CA TYR A 131 -7.42 7.45 4.88
C TYR A 131 -6.47 8.61 5.22
N ALA A 132 -6.53 9.66 4.41
CA ALA A 132 -5.72 10.88 4.62
C ALA A 132 -6.59 12.09 4.99
N MET A 133 -6.20 12.78 6.06
CA MET A 133 -6.84 14.02 6.52
C MET A 133 -6.10 15.25 5.98
N ASN A 134 -6.84 16.16 5.34
CA ASN A 134 -6.34 17.45 4.89
C ASN A 134 -7.32 18.56 5.28
N ASN A 135 -6.90 19.46 6.17
CA ASN A 135 -7.74 20.55 6.70
C ASN A 135 -9.12 20.07 7.21
N GLY A 136 -9.13 18.94 7.95
CA GLY A 136 -10.35 18.33 8.49
C GLY A 136 -11.16 17.50 7.48
N ASN A 137 -10.78 17.46 6.20
CA ASN A 137 -11.47 16.69 5.17
C ASN A 137 -10.73 15.39 4.84
N ILE A 138 -11.48 14.33 4.57
CA ILE A 138 -10.93 13.08 4.03
C ILE A 138 -10.65 13.27 2.54
N THR A 139 -9.41 12.98 2.11
CA THR A 139 -8.97 13.25 0.72
C THR A 139 -8.53 12.01 -0.05
N LEU A 140 -8.08 10.98 0.66
CA LEU A 140 -7.68 9.70 0.09
C LEU A 140 -8.27 8.62 0.98
N THR A 141 -8.83 7.59 0.36
CA THR A 141 -9.37 6.40 1.03
C THR A 141 -8.90 5.17 0.26
N SER A 142 -8.49 4.14 0.99
CA SER A 142 -8.23 2.81 0.45
C SER A 142 -8.69 1.76 1.44
N GLN A 143 -9.45 0.79 0.96
CA GLN A 143 -9.84 -0.40 1.71
C GLN A 143 -9.00 -1.59 1.23
N SER A 144 -8.53 -2.40 2.16
CA SER A 144 -7.76 -3.60 1.85
C SER A 144 -7.89 -4.66 2.92
N VAL A 145 -7.58 -5.89 2.55
CA VAL A 145 -7.38 -7.02 3.45
C VAL A 145 -5.94 -7.50 3.33
N GLU A 146 -5.35 -7.92 4.44
CA GLU A 146 -4.04 -8.54 4.51
C GLU A 146 -4.07 -9.77 5.42
N PHE A 147 -3.66 -10.91 4.88
CA PHE A 147 -3.42 -12.16 5.60
C PHE A 147 -1.94 -12.30 5.89
N SER A 148 -1.59 -12.69 7.11
CA SER A 148 -0.20 -12.83 7.59
C SER A 148 -0.04 -14.12 8.39
N SER A 149 0.96 -14.92 8.04
CA SER A 149 1.35 -16.12 8.80
C SER A 149 2.86 -16.13 9.06
N SER A 150 3.22 -16.25 10.34
CA SER A 150 4.59 -16.45 10.82
C SER A 150 4.95 -17.94 10.86
N PHE A 151 6.21 -18.26 10.60
CA PHE A 151 6.74 -19.62 10.67
C PHE A 151 7.95 -19.71 11.60
N ASN A 152 8.17 -20.89 12.18
CA ASN A 152 9.23 -21.12 13.19
C ASN A 152 10.67 -20.88 12.69
N ASN A 153 10.90 -20.95 11.38
CA ASN A 153 12.18 -20.63 10.74
C ASN A 153 12.38 -19.11 10.48
N GLY A 154 11.41 -18.30 10.91
CA GLY A 154 11.37 -16.85 10.78
C GLY A 154 10.85 -16.36 9.43
N PHE A 155 10.29 -17.24 8.59
CA PHE A 155 9.56 -16.81 7.40
C PHE A 155 8.23 -16.14 7.79
N LEU A 156 7.87 -15.12 7.02
CA LEU A 156 6.60 -14.41 7.10
C LEU A 156 5.95 -14.48 5.70
N VAL A 157 4.72 -14.96 5.63
CA VAL A 157 3.93 -14.97 4.39
C VAL A 157 2.84 -13.93 4.52
N ASP A 158 2.86 -12.92 3.65
CA ASP A 158 1.84 -11.87 3.59
C ASP A 158 1.12 -11.92 2.25
N THR A 159 -0.21 -11.94 2.27
CA THR A 159 -1.04 -11.90 1.07
C THR A 159 -2.16 -10.87 1.24
N SER A 160 -2.25 -9.91 0.32
CA SER A 160 -3.21 -8.81 0.44
C SER A 160 -3.86 -8.44 -0.89
N ASN A 161 -4.80 -7.51 -0.88
CA ASN A 161 -5.34 -6.88 -2.09
C ASN A 161 -4.99 -5.39 -2.19
N THR A 162 -4.02 -4.90 -1.41
CA THR A 162 -3.59 -3.50 -1.51
C THR A 162 -2.96 -3.21 -2.87
N LYS A 163 -3.24 -2.02 -3.41
CA LYS A 163 -2.61 -1.50 -4.64
C LYS A 163 -1.20 -0.98 -4.38
N ASP A 164 -0.77 -0.91 -3.13
CA ASP A 164 0.56 -0.44 -2.73
C ASP A 164 1.57 -1.59 -2.78
N PHE A 165 2.65 -1.37 -3.52
CA PHE A 165 3.55 -2.45 -3.93
C PHE A 165 4.60 -2.89 -2.92
N GLY A 166 4.45 -2.51 -1.64
CA GLY A 166 5.59 -2.46 -0.74
C GLY A 166 6.63 -1.46 -1.28
N VAL A 167 6.79 -0.36 -0.57
CA VAL A 167 7.75 0.68 -0.96
C VAL A 167 9.18 0.25 -0.67
N PHE A 168 9.30 -0.62 0.33
CA PHE A 168 10.50 -1.22 0.86
C PHE A 168 11.09 -2.32 -0.04
N PRO A 169 12.37 -2.66 0.14
CA PRO A 169 12.97 -3.79 -0.56
C PRO A 169 12.35 -5.12 -0.07
N PRO A 170 12.35 -6.17 -0.90
CA PRO A 170 11.97 -7.50 -0.45
C PRO A 170 12.85 -7.93 0.74
N HIS A 171 12.24 -8.39 1.82
CA HIS A 171 12.97 -8.96 2.96
C HIS A 171 13.23 -10.45 2.67
N PRO A 172 14.44 -10.98 2.93
CA PRO A 172 14.83 -12.34 2.52
C PRO A 172 13.96 -13.45 3.15
N LYS A 173 13.37 -13.19 4.32
CA LYS A 173 12.43 -14.09 4.99
C LYS A 173 10.96 -13.64 4.89
N LYS A 174 10.62 -12.75 3.97
CA LYS A 174 9.23 -12.28 3.76
C LYS A 174 8.78 -12.63 2.35
N ILE A 175 7.72 -13.42 2.25
CA ILE A 175 7.05 -13.75 1.00
C ILE A 175 5.80 -12.91 0.93
N GLN A 176 5.83 -11.88 0.08
CA GLN A 176 4.69 -10.96 -0.08
C GLN A 176 4.05 -11.12 -1.46
N HIS A 177 2.72 -11.25 -1.48
CA HIS A 177 1.91 -11.31 -2.69
C HIS A 177 0.72 -10.34 -2.58
N SER A 178 0.37 -9.68 -3.67
CA SER A 178 -0.81 -8.82 -3.73
C SER A 178 -1.68 -9.13 -4.94
N MET A 179 -2.98 -9.33 -4.69
CA MET A 179 -4.05 -9.52 -5.66
C MET A 179 -4.89 -8.25 -5.81
N PHE A 180 -4.27 -7.11 -6.13
CA PHE A 180 -4.95 -5.81 -6.18
C PHE A 180 -6.19 -5.69 -7.09
N TRP A 181 -6.42 -6.66 -7.98
CA TRP A 181 -7.61 -6.72 -8.85
C TRP A 181 -8.71 -7.65 -8.31
N VAL A 182 -8.51 -8.32 -7.18
CA VAL A 182 -9.48 -9.21 -6.55
C VAL A 182 -9.95 -8.60 -5.23
N GLN A 183 -11.27 -8.51 -5.07
CA GLN A 183 -11.93 -8.01 -3.85
C GLN A 183 -12.60 -9.13 -3.04
N ASN A 184 -12.62 -10.35 -3.58
CA ASN A 184 -13.18 -11.51 -2.92
C ASN A 184 -12.16 -12.07 -1.90
N ILE A 185 -12.53 -12.01 -0.62
CA ILE A 185 -11.66 -12.36 0.51
C ILE A 185 -11.30 -13.85 0.55
N GLU A 186 -12.24 -14.72 0.18
CA GLU A 186 -12.04 -16.18 0.14
C GLU A 186 -10.98 -16.54 -0.91
N LYS A 187 -10.98 -15.90 -2.08
CA LYS A 187 -9.96 -16.12 -3.12
C LYS A 187 -8.58 -15.65 -2.68
N ILE A 188 -8.50 -14.54 -1.94
CA ILE A 188 -7.23 -14.03 -1.41
C ILE A 188 -6.72 -15.00 -0.33
N TYR A 189 -7.60 -15.49 0.54
CA TYR A 189 -7.27 -16.50 1.55
C TYR A 189 -6.83 -17.82 0.93
N GLN A 190 -7.52 -18.31 -0.09
CA GLN A 190 -7.13 -19.53 -0.82
C GLN A 190 -5.71 -19.41 -1.41
N LEU A 191 -5.37 -18.25 -2.00
CA LEU A 191 -4.00 -18.01 -2.45
C LEU A 191 -3.02 -18.01 -1.27
N HIS A 192 -3.38 -17.36 -0.15
CA HIS A 192 -2.55 -17.31 1.04
C HIS A 192 -2.25 -18.71 1.60
N GLN A 193 -3.29 -19.53 1.79
CA GLN A 193 -3.16 -20.91 2.25
C GLN A 193 -2.26 -21.74 1.32
N ALA A 194 -2.44 -21.61 0.01
CA ALA A 194 -1.65 -22.34 -0.95
C ALA A 194 -0.16 -21.92 -0.97
N ILE A 195 0.14 -20.64 -0.71
CA ILE A 195 1.53 -20.19 -0.51
C ILE A 195 2.09 -20.73 0.82
N CYS A 196 1.28 -20.74 1.88
CA CYS A 196 1.67 -21.27 3.18
C CYS A 196 1.98 -22.77 3.09
N GLN A 197 1.20 -23.56 2.36
CA GLN A 197 1.45 -24.98 2.13
C GLN A 197 2.85 -25.26 1.56
N ASP A 198 3.33 -24.45 0.62
CA ASP A 198 4.69 -24.58 0.08
C ASP A 198 5.76 -24.31 1.13
N VAL A 199 5.54 -23.33 2.02
CA VAL A 199 6.46 -23.00 3.12
C VAL A 199 6.43 -24.10 4.19
N MET A 200 5.25 -24.68 4.45
CA MET A 200 5.04 -25.76 5.40
C MET A 200 5.81 -27.04 5.06
N LEU A 201 6.25 -27.20 3.82
CA LEU A 201 7.17 -28.30 3.45
C LEU A 201 8.46 -28.32 4.27
N ASN A 202 8.87 -27.17 4.84
CA ASN A 202 10.13 -27.03 5.59
C ASN A 202 9.97 -26.27 6.93
N ALA A 203 8.75 -25.93 7.34
CA ALA A 203 8.50 -25.08 8.50
C ALA A 203 7.12 -25.35 9.10
N THR A 204 6.90 -24.91 10.34
CA THR A 204 5.57 -24.95 10.96
C THR A 204 5.07 -23.52 11.20
N PRO A 205 3.77 -23.24 10.98
CA PRO A 205 3.17 -21.98 11.42
C PRO A 205 3.36 -21.79 12.92
N VAL A 206 3.43 -20.53 13.36
CA VAL A 206 3.56 -20.15 14.77
C VAL A 206 2.39 -19.25 15.13
N ASN A 207 1.69 -19.59 16.21
CA ASN A 207 0.66 -18.74 16.78
C ASN A 207 1.30 -17.64 17.65
N ASP A 208 1.95 -16.68 16.99
CA ASP A 208 2.61 -15.57 17.68
C ASP A 208 1.62 -14.80 18.57
N LEU A 209 0.36 -14.64 18.11
CA LEU A 209 -0.67 -13.88 18.82
C LEU A 209 -0.90 -14.44 20.23
N ASP A 210 -1.17 -15.73 20.35
CA ASP A 210 -1.43 -16.36 21.65
C ASP A 210 -0.15 -16.66 22.41
N GLU A 211 0.86 -17.26 21.76
CA GLU A 211 2.06 -17.75 22.44
C GLU A 211 2.96 -16.62 22.96
N LYS A 212 3.06 -15.52 22.21
CA LYS A 212 3.97 -14.41 22.53
C LYS A 212 3.26 -13.21 23.11
N TYR A 213 2.04 -12.92 22.67
CA TYR A 213 1.31 -11.72 23.07
C TYR A 213 0.06 -12.02 23.90
N ASN A 214 -0.20 -13.29 24.26
CA ASN A 214 -1.32 -13.70 25.11
C ASN A 214 -2.69 -13.22 24.57
N GLY A 215 -2.87 -13.19 23.25
CA GLY A 215 -4.09 -12.72 22.61
C GLY A 215 -4.19 -11.20 22.45
N ASP A 216 -3.18 -10.42 22.88
CA ASP A 216 -3.18 -8.96 22.70
C ASP A 216 -2.89 -8.58 21.23
N GLY A 217 -3.97 -8.41 20.46
CA GLY A 217 -3.90 -8.01 19.07
C GLY A 217 -3.26 -6.64 18.82
N ILE A 218 -3.41 -5.70 19.75
CA ILE A 218 -2.83 -4.35 19.61
C ILE A 218 -1.30 -4.42 19.76
N GLU A 219 -0.82 -5.16 20.76
CA GLU A 219 0.63 -5.39 20.94
C GLU A 219 1.21 -6.21 19.78
N TRP A 220 0.48 -7.22 19.28
CA TRP A 220 0.89 -7.99 18.10
C TRP A 220 1.13 -7.09 16.88
N ILE A 221 0.20 -6.17 16.58
CA ILE A 221 0.34 -5.20 15.48
C ILE A 221 1.47 -4.22 15.73
N ARG A 222 1.59 -3.70 16.97
CA ARG A 222 2.67 -2.78 17.37
C ARG A 222 4.04 -3.39 17.10
N ALA A 223 4.24 -4.63 17.54
CA ALA A 223 5.48 -5.38 17.32
C ALA A 223 5.73 -5.66 15.83
N GLY A 224 4.68 -5.91 15.04
CA GLY A 224 4.77 -6.05 13.59
C GLY A 224 5.30 -4.79 12.91
N ILE A 225 4.73 -3.63 13.25
CA ILE A 225 5.16 -2.32 12.71
C ILE A 225 6.59 -2.00 13.12
N GLU A 226 6.95 -2.18 14.39
CA GLU A 226 8.33 -1.97 14.86
C GLU A 226 9.33 -2.87 14.14
N LYS A 227 8.99 -4.15 13.96
CA LYS A 227 9.84 -5.09 13.20
C LYS A 227 10.06 -4.61 11.77
N GLU A 228 8.99 -4.20 11.08
CA GLU A 228 9.09 -3.67 9.72
C GLU A 228 9.96 -2.41 9.66
N TYR A 229 9.80 -1.46 10.59
CA TYR A 229 10.66 -0.27 10.65
C TYR A 229 12.12 -0.61 10.92
N ASN A 230 12.39 -1.54 11.83
CA ASN A 230 13.74 -1.99 12.13
C ASN A 230 14.41 -2.67 10.94
N ASP A 231 13.69 -3.50 10.19
CA ASP A 231 14.23 -4.14 8.98
C ASP A 231 14.52 -3.11 7.88
N ASN A 232 13.71 -2.06 7.79
CA ASN A 232 13.92 -0.95 6.85
C ASN A 232 15.04 0.02 7.27
N LEU A 233 15.28 0.16 8.57
CA LEU A 233 16.44 0.86 9.10
C LEU A 233 17.72 0.08 8.74
N LYS A 234 17.74 -1.23 9.01
CA LYS A 234 18.90 -2.10 8.70
C LYS A 234 19.25 -2.15 7.22
N SER A 235 18.25 -2.11 6.34
CA SER A 235 18.46 -2.07 4.89
C SER A 235 18.84 -0.68 4.37
N GLY A 236 18.88 0.34 5.22
CA GLY A 236 19.26 1.71 4.86
C GLY A 236 18.19 2.49 4.11
N PHE A 237 16.94 2.03 4.11
CA PHE A 237 15.80 2.71 3.50
C PHE A 237 15.21 3.79 4.40
N LEU A 238 15.27 3.58 5.71
CA LEU A 238 14.92 4.55 6.73
C LEU A 238 16.16 5.04 7.47
N LYS A 239 16.04 6.21 8.09
CA LYS A 239 16.98 6.78 9.04
C LYS A 239 16.21 7.39 10.20
N GLU A 240 16.74 7.26 11.40
CA GLU A 240 16.22 8.00 12.56
C GLU A 240 16.44 9.51 12.35
N THR A 241 15.50 10.30 12.86
CA THR A 241 15.65 11.75 13.03
C THR A 241 16.59 12.05 14.20
N ALA A 242 17.04 13.30 14.32
CA ALA A 242 18.01 13.69 15.35
C ALA A 242 17.45 13.61 16.78
N ASP A 243 16.13 13.70 16.93
CA ASP A 243 15.42 13.55 18.21
C ASP A 243 15.15 12.07 18.57
N GLY A 244 15.30 11.14 17.63
CA GLY A 244 15.07 9.71 17.85
C GLY A 244 13.60 9.27 17.89
N GLU A 245 12.66 10.20 17.70
CA GLU A 245 11.21 9.96 17.82
C GLU A 245 10.54 9.56 16.49
N GLU A 246 11.19 9.88 15.37
CA GLU A 246 10.66 9.64 14.03
C GLU A 246 11.69 8.90 13.14
N TYR A 247 11.17 8.22 12.13
CA TYR A 247 11.92 7.77 10.98
C TYR A 247 11.64 8.68 9.79
N ARG A 248 12.66 8.90 8.97
CA ARG A 248 12.54 9.49 7.64
C ARG A 248 13.11 8.55 6.60
N PHE A 249 12.68 8.69 5.35
CA PHE A 249 13.35 7.99 4.26
C PHE A 249 14.82 8.42 4.16
N SER A 250 15.70 7.50 3.83
CA SER A 250 17.03 7.83 3.33
C SER A 250 16.92 8.42 1.93
N VAL A 251 18.02 8.99 1.40
CA VAL A 251 18.05 9.43 0.00
C VAL A 251 17.71 8.26 -0.93
N ILE A 252 18.33 7.10 -0.72
CA ILE A 252 18.05 5.90 -1.51
C ILE A 252 16.59 5.45 -1.35
N GLY A 253 16.09 5.45 -0.10
CA GLY A 253 14.71 5.09 0.20
C GLY A 253 13.69 5.98 -0.51
N ALA A 254 13.87 7.29 -0.46
CA ALA A 254 12.97 8.27 -1.08
C ALA A 254 12.95 8.16 -2.61
N PHE A 255 14.13 7.99 -3.24
CA PHE A 255 14.24 7.81 -4.69
C PHE A 255 13.60 6.50 -5.15
N ILE A 256 13.90 5.38 -4.48
CA ILE A 256 13.33 4.08 -4.83
C ILE A 256 11.82 4.08 -4.63
N LEU A 257 11.32 4.58 -3.48
CA LEU A 257 9.90 4.74 -3.20
C LEU A 257 9.21 5.52 -4.33
N THR A 258 9.74 6.69 -4.67
CA THR A 258 9.11 7.59 -5.63
C THR A 258 9.09 6.96 -7.02
N TRP A 259 10.23 6.47 -7.51
CA TRP A 259 10.31 5.85 -8.84
C TRP A 259 9.41 4.63 -8.96
N LYS A 260 9.33 3.80 -7.91
CA LYS A 260 8.41 2.66 -7.85
C LYS A 260 6.92 3.05 -7.92
N SER A 261 6.59 4.28 -7.54
CA SER A 261 5.21 4.76 -7.37
C SER A 261 4.70 5.62 -8.54
N ILE A 262 5.57 5.98 -9.48
CA ILE A 262 5.23 6.82 -10.64
C ILE A 262 5.24 6.02 -11.95
N PHE A 263 4.56 6.57 -12.97
CA PHE A 263 4.65 6.07 -14.33
C PHE A 263 6.07 6.26 -14.89
N PRO A 264 6.62 5.31 -15.67
CA PRO A 264 5.99 4.07 -16.14
C PRO A 264 6.24 2.86 -15.23
N TRP A 265 7.14 2.97 -14.27
CA TRP A 265 7.57 1.85 -13.42
C TRP A 265 6.43 1.21 -12.64
N LYS A 266 5.47 2.01 -12.13
CA LYS A 266 4.28 1.49 -11.45
C LYS A 266 3.50 0.50 -12.32
N GLN A 267 3.31 0.80 -13.61
CA GLN A 267 2.56 -0.04 -14.53
C GLN A 267 3.31 -1.35 -14.84
N PHE A 268 4.62 -1.25 -15.12
CA PHE A 268 5.45 -2.44 -15.32
C PHE A 268 5.44 -3.37 -14.10
N ARG A 269 5.48 -2.80 -12.88
CA ARG A 269 5.35 -3.58 -11.65
C ARG A 269 3.98 -4.24 -11.53
N PHE A 270 2.88 -3.56 -11.88
CA PHE A 270 1.53 -4.16 -11.83
C PHE A 270 1.44 -5.35 -12.78
N MET A 271 1.95 -5.19 -14.00
CA MET A 271 1.96 -6.26 -14.99
C MET A 271 2.82 -7.44 -14.54
N LYS A 272 4.02 -7.20 -14.04
CA LYS A 272 4.93 -8.25 -13.56
C LYS A 272 4.33 -8.99 -12.36
N MET A 273 3.77 -8.26 -11.40
CA MET A 273 3.14 -8.84 -10.21
C MET A 273 1.92 -9.66 -10.60
N ARG A 274 1.04 -9.12 -11.45
CA ARG A 274 -0.13 -9.85 -11.96
C ARG A 274 0.28 -11.13 -12.68
N SER A 275 1.28 -11.07 -13.56
CA SER A 275 1.80 -12.25 -14.26
C SER A 275 2.35 -13.30 -13.28
N LYS A 276 3.14 -12.89 -12.29
CA LYS A 276 3.68 -13.80 -11.25
C LYS A 276 2.55 -14.50 -10.47
N ILE A 277 1.53 -13.75 -10.05
CA ILE A 277 0.39 -14.31 -9.31
C ILE A 277 -0.44 -15.24 -10.20
N LEU A 278 -0.70 -14.88 -11.46
CA LEU A 278 -1.44 -15.74 -12.37
C LEU A 278 -0.70 -17.04 -12.68
N SER A 279 0.64 -16.99 -12.80
CA SER A 279 1.46 -18.20 -12.87
C SER A 279 1.28 -19.04 -11.62
N LYS A 280 1.40 -18.40 -10.44
CA LYS A 280 1.30 -19.09 -9.16
C LYS A 280 -0.07 -19.74 -8.96
N LEU A 281 -1.16 -19.07 -9.30
CA LEU A 281 -2.51 -19.62 -9.25
C LEU A 281 -2.69 -20.81 -10.19
N ARG A 282 -2.07 -20.77 -11.38
CA ARG A 282 -2.06 -21.91 -12.31
C ARG A 282 -1.30 -23.10 -11.72
N ASP A 283 -0.12 -22.84 -11.15
CA ASP A 283 0.71 -23.87 -10.54
C ASP A 283 -0.02 -24.54 -9.35
N LEU A 284 -0.85 -23.77 -8.65
CA LEU A 284 -1.66 -24.22 -7.51
C LEU A 284 -3.04 -24.75 -7.90
N ASN A 285 -3.39 -24.76 -9.20
CA ASN A 285 -4.72 -25.14 -9.71
C ASN A 285 -5.90 -24.37 -9.05
N VAL A 286 -5.67 -23.10 -8.67
CA VAL A 286 -6.70 -22.22 -8.08
C VAL A 286 -7.42 -21.46 -9.19
N GLN A 287 -8.73 -21.70 -9.35
CA GLN A 287 -9.56 -21.00 -10.33
C GLN A 287 -10.12 -19.69 -9.77
N LEU A 288 -9.83 -18.57 -10.44
CA LEU A 288 -10.44 -17.27 -10.16
C LEU A 288 -11.74 -17.12 -10.98
N ASN A 289 -12.79 -17.89 -10.70
CA ASN A 289 -14.09 -17.76 -11.39
C ASN A 289 -14.85 -16.51 -10.94
#